data_AF-A0A246G7G4-F1
#
_entry.id   AF-A0A246G7G4-F1
#
_cell.length_a   1.000
_cell.length_b   1.000
_cell.length_c   1.000
_cell.angle_alpha   90.00
_cell.angle_beta   90.00
_cell.angle_gamma   90.00
#
_symmetry.space_group_name_H-M   'P 1'
#
loop_
_entity.id
_entity.type
_entity.pdbx_description
1 polymer ?
#
loop_
_entity_poly.entity_id
_entity_poly.type
_entity_poly.pdbx_seq_one_letter_code
_entity_poly.pdbx_strand_id
1 'polypeptide(L)'
;MIKSLYLIVVLTVLTSCSKANKEYYSGYIYNKNKPIKKAKIIDASNCTHFTFTDEKGYFALKKLETSIDEIIIIQNKSEVDTINLLSGGGLKKPYIFFLREGIIDTLYLDKERIFKNQTKY
;
A
#
# COMPACT_ATOMS: atom_id res chain seq x y z
N MET A 1 36.91 -27.90 1.68
CA MET A 1 35.75 -27.87 0.75
C MET A 1 34.42 -27.45 1.39
N ILE A 2 34.05 -27.92 2.59
CA ILE A 2 32.74 -27.59 3.23
C ILE A 2 32.51 -26.10 3.53
N LYS A 3 33.56 -25.35 3.94
CA LYS A 3 33.44 -23.91 4.23
C LYS A 3 33.01 -23.06 3.02
N SER A 4 33.40 -23.48 1.81
CA SER A 4 33.06 -22.77 0.56
C SER A 4 31.61 -23.00 0.14
N LEU A 5 31.01 -24.14 0.52
CA LEU A 5 29.62 -24.47 0.22
C LEU A 5 28.64 -23.62 1.06
N TYR A 6 28.96 -23.40 2.34
CA TYR A 6 28.19 -22.51 3.22
C TYR A 6 28.15 -21.07 2.69
N LEU A 7 29.26 -20.57 2.15
CA LEU A 7 29.34 -19.23 1.59
C LEU A 7 28.42 -19.06 0.37
N ILE A 8 28.34 -20.08 -0.50
CA ILE A 8 27.47 -20.07 -1.69
C ILE A 8 25.99 -20.09 -1.27
N VAL A 9 25.62 -20.90 -0.27
CA VAL A 9 24.24 -20.94 0.24
C VAL A 9 23.82 -19.61 0.88
N VAL A 10 24.72 -18.95 1.61
CA VAL A 10 24.44 -17.61 2.17
C VAL A 10 24.29 -16.57 1.06
N LEU A 11 25.10 -16.66 -0.01
CA LEU A 11 25.04 -15.71 -1.11
C LEU A 11 23.76 -15.85 -1.95
N THR A 12 23.24 -17.07 -2.16
CA THR A 12 21.99 -17.28 -2.90
C THR A 12 20.77 -16.75 -2.16
N VAL A 13 20.72 -16.90 -0.83
CA VAL A 13 19.63 -16.36 0.01
C VAL A 13 19.57 -14.82 -0.06
N LEU A 14 20.70 -14.14 -0.16
CA LEU A 14 20.75 -12.67 -0.27
C LEU A 14 20.26 -12.14 -1.62
N THR A 15 20.30 -12.95 -2.68
CA THR A 15 19.84 -12.52 -4.02
C THR A 15 18.34 -12.71 -4.23
N SER A 16 17.63 -13.37 -3.31
CA SER A 16 16.19 -13.66 -3.43
C SER A 16 15.29 -12.46 -3.07
N CYS A 17 15.81 -11.24 -3.16
CA CYS A 17 15.00 -10.03 -3.03
C CYS A 17 14.08 -9.95 -4.25
N SER A 18 12.84 -10.40 -4.10
CA SER A 18 11.84 -10.31 -5.16
C SER A 18 11.57 -8.84 -5.45
N LYS A 19 11.70 -8.44 -6.72
CA LYS A 19 11.23 -7.13 -7.17
C LYS A 19 9.71 -7.12 -7.05
N ALA A 20 9.14 -6.12 -6.38
CA ALA A 20 7.69 -6.03 -6.33
C ALA A 20 7.14 -5.83 -7.75
N ASN A 21 5.95 -6.39 -8.01
CA ASN A 21 5.35 -6.35 -9.33
C ASN A 21 4.98 -4.90 -9.68
N LYS A 22 5.62 -4.34 -10.70
CA LYS A 22 5.41 -2.95 -11.14
C LYS A 22 4.02 -2.70 -11.71
N GLU A 23 3.28 -3.74 -12.07
CA GLU A 23 1.91 -3.65 -12.60
C GLU A 23 0.86 -3.40 -11.52
N TYR A 24 1.23 -3.49 -10.24
CA TYR A 24 0.29 -3.38 -9.11
C TYR A 24 0.73 -2.31 -8.14
N TYR A 25 -0.26 -1.63 -7.58
CA TYR A 25 -0.16 -0.99 -6.28
C TYR A 25 -0.43 -2.06 -5.23
N SER A 26 0.56 -2.35 -4.38
CA SER A 26 0.46 -3.42 -3.39
C SER A 26 0.87 -2.93 -2.01
N GLY A 27 0.21 -3.45 -0.99
CA GLY A 27 0.53 -3.07 0.37
C GLY A 27 -0.33 -3.76 1.41
N TYR A 28 -0.11 -3.37 2.66
CA TYR A 28 -0.90 -3.83 3.80
C TYR A 28 -1.64 -2.67 4.45
N ILE A 29 -2.83 -2.93 4.99
CA ILE A 29 -3.62 -1.94 5.73
C ILE A 29 -3.90 -2.45 7.14
N TYR A 30 -3.56 -1.63 8.12
CA TYR A 30 -3.74 -1.89 9.55
C TYR A 30 -4.49 -0.76 10.24
N ASN A 31 -5.18 -1.07 11.32
CA ASN A 31 -5.74 -0.11 12.26
C ASN A 31 -5.45 -0.60 13.68
N LYS A 32 -4.74 0.22 14.48
CA LYS A 32 -4.30 -0.18 15.84
C LYS A 32 -3.53 -1.51 15.83
N ASN A 33 -2.61 -1.66 14.89
CA ASN A 33 -1.82 -2.88 14.63
C ASN A 33 -2.63 -4.15 14.31
N LYS A 34 -3.94 -4.04 14.06
CA LYS A 34 -4.76 -5.15 13.57
C LYS A 34 -4.95 -5.04 12.06
N PRO A 35 -4.82 -6.14 11.29
CA PRO A 35 -5.03 -6.07 9.85
C PRO A 35 -6.48 -5.73 9.54
N ILE A 36 -6.68 -4.86 8.56
CA ILE A 36 -8.00 -4.59 7.98
C ILE A 36 -8.27 -5.69 6.97
N LYS A 37 -9.09 -6.67 7.38
CA LYS A 37 -9.38 -7.89 6.60
C LYS A 37 -10.62 -7.70 5.74
N LYS A 38 -10.65 -8.36 4.57
CA LYS A 38 -11.79 -8.39 3.64
C LYS A 38 -12.40 -7.02 3.33
N ALA A 39 -11.61 -5.95 3.48
CA ALA A 39 -12.02 -4.62 3.09
C ALA A 39 -11.90 -4.48 1.58
N LYS A 40 -12.84 -3.76 1.00
CA LYS A 40 -12.81 -3.34 -0.39
C LYS A 40 -11.99 -2.05 -0.48
N ILE A 41 -10.99 -2.04 -1.35
CA ILE A 41 -10.17 -0.86 -1.65
C ILE A 41 -10.56 -0.41 -3.05
N ILE A 42 -11.10 0.80 -3.16
CA ILE A 42 -11.66 1.33 -4.40
C ILE A 42 -10.89 2.58 -4.80
N ASP A 43 -10.58 2.74 -6.08
CA ASP A 43 -10.18 4.03 -6.65
C ASP A 43 -11.38 5.00 -6.60
N ALA A 44 -11.24 6.13 -5.90
CA ALA A 44 -12.32 7.10 -5.77
C ALA A 44 -12.77 7.68 -7.12
N SER A 45 -11.86 7.74 -8.11
CA SER A 45 -12.16 8.23 -9.47
C SER A 45 -12.83 7.19 -10.36
N ASN A 46 -12.74 5.90 -10.01
CA ASN A 46 -13.32 4.80 -10.77
C ASN A 46 -13.83 3.68 -9.85
N CYS A 47 -15.12 3.73 -9.50
CA CYS A 47 -15.75 2.77 -8.60
C CYS A 47 -15.72 1.29 -9.07
N THR A 48 -15.45 1.05 -10.36
CA THR A 48 -15.29 -0.31 -10.92
C THR A 48 -13.88 -0.85 -10.76
N HIS A 49 -12.92 0.02 -10.45
CA HIS A 49 -11.53 -0.32 -10.19
C HIS A 49 -11.31 -0.51 -8.69
N PHE A 50 -11.27 -1.77 -8.27
CA PHE A 50 -11.14 -2.12 -6.86
C PHE A 50 -10.43 -3.45 -6.67
N THR A 51 -10.03 -3.69 -5.42
CA THR A 51 -9.51 -4.97 -4.94
C THR A 51 -10.00 -5.24 -3.52
N PHE A 52 -9.65 -6.39 -2.97
CA PHE A 52 -9.95 -6.74 -1.58
C PHE A 52 -8.68 -7.08 -0.82
N THR A 53 -8.63 -6.69 0.45
CA THR A 53 -7.58 -7.12 1.37
C THR A 53 -7.78 -8.57 1.80
N ASP A 54 -6.70 -9.32 1.95
CA ASP A 54 -6.72 -10.68 2.51
C ASP A 54 -6.82 -10.71 4.05
N GLU A 55 -6.65 -11.89 4.65
CA GLU A 55 -6.67 -12.10 6.11
C GLU A 55 -5.51 -11.44 6.86
N LYS A 56 -4.45 -11.05 6.16
CA LYS A 56 -3.28 -10.32 6.70
C LYS A 56 -3.37 -8.82 6.41
N GLY A 57 -4.45 -8.37 5.77
CA GLY A 57 -4.63 -6.98 5.35
C GLY A 57 -3.86 -6.62 4.08
N TYR A 58 -3.28 -7.59 3.38
CA TYR A 58 -2.57 -7.39 2.11
C TYR A 58 -3.56 -7.16 0.98
N PHE A 59 -3.27 -6.23 0.08
CA PHE A 59 -3.99 -6.06 -1.17
C PHE A 59 -3.02 -5.83 -2.33
N ALA A 60 -3.51 -6.12 -3.53
CA ALA A 60 -2.88 -5.75 -4.78
C ALA A 60 -3.96 -5.19 -5.72
N LEU A 61 -3.81 -3.93 -6.11
CA LEU A 61 -4.68 -3.22 -7.05
C LEU A 61 -3.92 -3.03 -8.35
N LYS A 62 -4.44 -3.56 -9.45
CA LYS A 62 -3.80 -3.43 -10.77
C LYS A 62 -3.73 -1.96 -11.17
N LYS A 63 -2.62 -1.48 -11.70
CA LYS A 63 -2.50 -0.09 -12.17
C LYS A 63 -3.31 0.12 -13.46
N LEU A 64 -3.83 1.32 -13.62
CA LEU A 64 -4.39 1.82 -14.87
C LEU A 64 -3.40 2.82 -15.50
N GLU A 65 -3.68 3.30 -16.71
CA GLU A 65 -2.87 4.33 -17.38
C GLU A 65 -2.88 5.66 -16.59
N THR A 66 -4.00 5.96 -15.94
CA THR A 66 -4.15 7.10 -15.03
C THR A 66 -3.67 6.76 -13.63
N SER A 67 -2.99 7.70 -12.98
CA SER A 67 -2.63 7.58 -11.57
C SER A 67 -3.88 7.60 -10.70
N ILE A 68 -3.81 6.91 -9.56
CA ILE A 68 -4.86 6.97 -8.54
C ILE A 68 -4.48 8.10 -7.59
N ASP A 69 -5.41 9.01 -7.36
CA ASP A 69 -5.21 10.15 -6.48
C ASP A 69 -5.77 9.88 -5.08
N GLU A 70 -6.80 9.06 -4.97
CA GLU A 70 -7.49 8.76 -3.72
C GLU A 70 -8.06 7.33 -3.73
N ILE A 71 -7.98 6.66 -2.58
CA ILE A 71 -8.62 5.36 -2.36
C ILE A 71 -9.62 5.42 -1.23
N ILE A 72 -10.73 4.72 -1.40
CA ILE A 72 -11.78 4.54 -0.39
C ILE A 72 -11.67 3.13 0.18
N ILE A 73 -11.63 3.02 1.50
CA ILE A 73 -11.53 1.75 2.23
C ILE A 73 -12.90 1.44 2.83
N ILE A 74 -13.54 0.38 2.35
CA ILE A 74 -14.87 -0.04 2.82
C ILE A 74 -14.76 -1.40 3.51
N GLN A 75 -15.27 -1.50 4.74
CA GLN A 75 -15.35 -2.76 5.48
C GLN A 75 -16.76 -2.93 6.04
N ASN A 76 -17.32 -4.14 5.96
CA ASN A 76 -18.67 -4.43 6.47
C ASN A 76 -19.76 -3.49 5.92
N LYS A 77 -19.66 -3.09 4.65
CA LYS A 77 -20.57 -2.15 3.95
C LYS A 77 -20.53 -0.70 4.46
N SER A 78 -19.55 -0.34 5.27
CA SER A 78 -19.33 1.03 5.73
C SER A 78 -17.94 1.52 5.33
N GLU A 79 -17.85 2.80 4.99
CA GLU A 79 -16.56 3.45 4.79
C GLU A 79 -15.79 3.49 6.11
N VAL A 80 -14.54 3.04 6.07
CA VAL A 80 -13.61 3.05 7.21
C VAL A 80 -12.74 4.29 7.18
N ASP A 81 -12.25 4.65 6.00
CA ASP A 81 -11.43 5.82 5.75
C ASP A 81 -11.32 6.07 4.24
N THR A 82 -10.94 7.29 3.89
CA THR A 82 -10.62 7.71 2.52
C THR A 82 -9.22 8.31 2.52
N ILE A 83 -8.30 7.73 1.76
CA ILE A 83 -6.88 8.07 1.80
C ILE A 83 -6.52 8.83 0.54
N ASN A 84 -6.17 10.10 0.71
CA ASN A 84 -5.61 10.89 -0.36
C ASN A 84 -4.15 10.44 -0.55
N LEU A 85 -3.85 9.92 -1.74
CA LEU A 85 -2.52 9.44 -2.10
C LEU A 85 -1.63 10.61 -2.50
N LEU A 86 -2.21 11.71 -2.97
CA LEU A 86 -1.48 12.92 -3.28
C LEU A 86 -1.22 13.74 -2.02
N SER A 87 0.05 13.99 -1.74
CA SER A 87 0.45 14.91 -0.69
C SER A 87 1.23 16.10 -1.23
N GLY A 88 1.02 17.25 -0.58
CA GLY A 88 1.31 18.60 -1.06
C GLY A 88 2.64 18.78 -1.79
N GLY A 89 2.53 19.33 -3.00
CA GLY A 89 3.68 19.67 -3.84
C GLY A 89 4.09 21.15 -3.78
N GLY A 90 3.26 22.08 -3.33
CA GLY A 90 3.55 23.51 -3.53
C GLY A 90 3.87 23.80 -5.01
N LEU A 91 5.07 24.33 -5.30
CA LEU A 91 5.62 24.52 -6.67
C LEU A 91 6.24 23.24 -7.30
N LYS A 92 6.31 22.13 -6.55
CA LYS A 92 6.81 20.81 -7.00
C LYS A 92 5.64 19.87 -7.28
N LYS A 93 5.90 18.79 -8.03
CA LYS A 93 4.90 17.74 -8.25
C LYS A 93 4.49 17.11 -6.91
N PRO A 94 3.18 16.82 -6.71
CA PRO A 94 2.72 16.09 -5.54
C PRO A 94 3.42 14.73 -5.46
N TYR A 95 3.66 14.25 -4.25
CA TYR A 95 4.31 12.96 -4.02
C TYR A 95 3.38 12.00 -3.29
N ILE A 96 3.52 10.72 -3.63
CA ILE A 96 2.67 9.64 -3.15
C ILE A 96 3.34 8.95 -1.96
N PHE A 97 2.74 9.04 -0.77
CA PHE A 97 3.27 8.42 0.46
C PHE A 97 3.01 6.91 0.54
N PHE A 98 1.96 6.43 -0.12
CA PHE A 98 1.45 5.07 -0.07
C PHE A 98 1.09 4.61 -1.48
N LEU A 99 1.42 3.38 -1.87
CA LEU A 99 1.30 2.86 -3.24
C LEU A 99 2.40 3.35 -4.20
N ARG A 100 3.64 3.42 -3.69
CA ARG A 100 4.81 3.71 -4.52
C ARG A 100 5.07 2.57 -5.48
N GLU A 101 5.48 2.91 -6.70
CA GLU A 101 5.72 1.92 -7.74
C GLU A 101 6.80 0.91 -7.35
N GLY A 102 6.46 -0.38 -7.46
CA GLY A 102 7.41 -1.46 -7.22
C GLY A 102 7.81 -1.61 -5.75
N ILE A 103 7.01 -1.07 -4.83
CA ILE A 103 7.20 -1.20 -3.39
C ILE A 103 5.93 -1.78 -2.78
N ILE A 104 6.10 -2.64 -1.76
CA ILE A 104 5.01 -3.09 -0.89
C ILE A 104 4.93 -2.11 0.28
N ASP A 105 3.94 -1.23 0.29
CA ASP A 105 3.79 -0.22 1.35
C ASP A 105 2.87 -0.72 2.48
N THR A 106 2.99 -0.14 3.68
CA THR A 106 2.08 -0.46 4.80
C THR A 106 1.42 0.81 5.33
N LEU A 107 0.09 0.84 5.34
CA LEU A 107 -0.73 1.94 5.83
C LEU A 107 -1.29 1.60 7.22
N TYR A 108 -1.11 2.53 8.16
CA TYR A 108 -1.69 2.47 9.51
C TYR A 108 -2.74 3.57 9.67
N LEU A 109 -4.02 3.20 9.63
CA LEU A 109 -5.14 4.15 9.63
C LEU A 109 -5.21 5.00 10.90
N ASP A 110 -4.84 4.44 12.05
CA ASP A 110 -4.78 5.18 13.32
C ASP A 110 -3.75 6.32 13.30
N LYS A 111 -2.60 6.10 12.64
CA LYS A 111 -1.58 7.14 12.48
C LYS A 111 -2.01 8.18 11.45
N GLU A 112 -2.57 7.72 10.34
CA GLU A 112 -3.07 8.60 9.27
C GLU A 112 -4.11 9.59 9.78
N ARG A 113 -5.05 9.15 10.60
CA ARG A 113 -6.06 10.03 11.22
C ARG A 113 -5.46 11.10 12.13
N ILE A 114 -4.38 10.78 12.85
CA ILE A 114 -3.67 11.76 13.68
C ILE A 114 -3.10 12.86 12.79
N PHE A 115 -2.43 12.50 11.68
CA PHE A 115 -1.91 13.48 10.73
C PHE A 115 -3.03 14.34 10.13
N LYS A 116 -4.12 13.75 9.65
CA LYS A 116 -5.27 14.49 9.10
C LYS A 116 -5.88 15.48 10.08
N ASN A 117 -5.98 15.11 11.36
CA ASN A 117 -6.54 16.00 12.38
C ASN A 117 -5.61 17.16 12.73
N GLN A 118 -4.29 17.00 12.57
CA GLN A 118 -3.32 18.09 12.74
C GLN A 118 -3.34 19.09 11.58
N THR A 119 -3.89 18.75 10.42
CA THR A 119 -3.94 19.63 9.24
C THR A 119 -5.30 20.28 9.03
N LYS A 120 -6.27 20.05 9.92
CA LYS A 120 -7.56 20.76 9.93
C LYS A 120 -7.39 22.11 10.62
N TYR A 121 -6.86 23.09 9.89
CA TYR A 121 -6.85 24.49 10.28
C TYR A 121 -7.49 25.34 9.18
#